data_AF-A0A7Y5KEX1-F1
#
_entry.id   AF-A0A7Y5KEX1-F1
#
_cell.length_a   1.000
_cell.length_b   1.000
_cell.length_c   1.000
_cell.angle_alpha   90.00
_cell.angle_beta   90.00
_cell.angle_gamma   90.00
#
_symmetry.space_group_name_H-M   'P 1'
#
loop_
_entity.id
_entity.type
_entity.pdbx_description
1 polymer ?
#
loop_
_entity_poly.entity_id
_entity_poly.type
_entity_poly.pdbx_seq_one_letter_code
_entity_poly.pdbx_strand_id
1 'polypeptide(L)'
;MDTVVVARVGNLDITAEEFLLSYEFGPAFVKKRNNAKERHLDFMIYEKLMALDGYNRGFAEDRQVTATLKEFEGDLATEELYRDDVLSKGSLTPKEMEEGIANERIHLELKWLFAPQKETLKYYSDELAKGASFDALFKAQLRDSVFAGDRSLETTKFRLENQNPEMARVVEKLAVGEVSQPVETPDGFYLVQITNTWMNPVLTETERVKLQYDLERALVQRKADALSDQYVDQMLRERNPVIVRRSFNALRAIIGKSILPPEKYKEWNLTKSLMSEAGPLDSLNLENYRDETLVRLTDQNFLFEDFWTWYQARRAYIRFNTTSAQALSGSLQQMVWRSVRDKLLTTRACERGYHKTRAIEGCRRSVRSRPASSERWRRSSACPGARSPP
;
A
#
# COMPACT_ATOMS: atom_id res chain seq x y z
N MET A 1 -32.28 -11.88 -0.18
CA MET A 1 -32.36 -11.54 -1.63
C MET A 1 -31.53 -12.51 -2.47
N ASP A 2 -30.68 -13.31 -1.82
CA ASP A 2 -29.68 -14.22 -2.39
C ASP A 2 -30.28 -15.34 -3.27
N THR A 3 -31.58 -15.60 -3.15
CA THR A 3 -32.27 -16.68 -3.88
C THR A 3 -32.95 -16.23 -5.17
N VAL A 4 -33.10 -14.92 -5.41
CA VAL A 4 -33.74 -14.42 -6.64
C VAL A 4 -32.72 -14.49 -7.78
N VAL A 5 -33.02 -15.29 -8.81
CA VAL A 5 -32.17 -15.43 -10.00
C VAL A 5 -32.61 -14.43 -11.06
N VAL A 6 -31.69 -13.61 -11.56
CA VAL A 6 -31.94 -12.61 -12.60
C VAL A 6 -31.50 -13.06 -14.00
N ALA A 7 -30.62 -14.05 -14.08
CA ALA A 7 -30.25 -14.74 -15.32
C ALA A 7 -29.64 -16.12 -15.03
N ARG A 8 -29.70 -17.03 -16.01
CA ARG A 8 -29.07 -18.36 -15.95
C ARG A 8 -28.19 -18.58 -17.18
N VAL A 9 -26.97 -19.05 -16.95
CA VAL A 9 -25.94 -19.30 -17.97
C VAL A 9 -25.45 -20.73 -17.80
N GLY A 10 -25.98 -21.65 -18.59
CA GLY A 10 -25.72 -23.09 -18.40
C GLY A 10 -26.15 -23.56 -17.01
N ASN A 11 -25.20 -24.07 -16.22
CA ASN A 11 -25.39 -24.49 -14.83
C ASN A 11 -25.03 -23.41 -13.80
N LEU A 12 -24.72 -22.19 -14.22
CA LEU A 12 -24.41 -21.06 -13.34
C LEU A 12 -25.57 -20.06 -13.31
N ASP A 13 -25.99 -19.69 -12.11
CA ASP A 13 -26.99 -18.64 -11.89
C ASP A 13 -26.30 -17.27 -11.66
N ILE A 14 -26.96 -16.19 -12.07
CA ILE A 14 -26.70 -14.81 -11.63
C ILE A 14 -27.83 -14.44 -10.68
N THR A 15 -27.53 -14.25 -9.40
CA THR A 15 -28.53 -13.84 -8.40
C THR A 15 -28.70 -12.32 -8.39
N ALA A 16 -29.82 -11.83 -7.85
CA ALA A 16 -30.08 -10.41 -7.69
C ALA A 16 -29.03 -9.73 -6.80
N GLU A 17 -28.57 -10.42 -5.76
CA GLU A 17 -27.48 -9.95 -4.89
C GLU A 17 -26.15 -9.85 -5.66
N GLU A 18 -25.77 -10.90 -6.40
CA GLU A 18 -24.55 -10.89 -7.21
C GLU A 18 -24.60 -9.74 -8.24
N PHE A 19 -25.75 -9.55 -8.88
CA PHE A 19 -25.96 -8.47 -9.83
C PHE A 19 -25.84 -7.10 -9.18
N LEU A 20 -26.48 -6.86 -8.03
CA LEU A 20 -26.44 -5.57 -7.34
C LEU A 20 -25.03 -5.21 -6.89
N LEU A 21 -24.31 -6.16 -6.25
CA LEU A 21 -22.92 -5.95 -5.85
C LEU A 21 -22.03 -5.72 -7.07
N SER A 22 -22.13 -6.57 -8.09
CA SER A 22 -21.37 -6.41 -9.33
C SER A 22 -21.67 -5.07 -10.01
N TYR A 23 -22.92 -4.61 -10.02
CA TYR A 23 -23.30 -3.34 -10.62
C TYR A 23 -22.77 -2.16 -9.79
N GLU A 24 -22.86 -2.20 -8.46
CA GLU A 24 -22.43 -1.12 -7.59
C GLU A 24 -20.92 -0.88 -7.66
N PHE A 25 -20.11 -1.94 -7.67
CA PHE A 25 -18.64 -1.83 -7.64
C PHE A 25 -17.97 -2.23 -8.96
N GLY A 26 -18.76 -2.57 -9.97
CA GLY A 26 -18.30 -2.90 -11.31
C GLY A 26 -17.90 -1.69 -12.15
N PRO A 27 -17.55 -1.93 -13.42
CA PRO A 27 -16.94 -0.92 -14.28
C PRO A 27 -17.85 0.30 -14.51
N ALA A 28 -17.33 1.49 -14.21
CA ALA A 28 -18.08 2.74 -14.34
C ALA A 28 -18.57 3.05 -15.77
N PHE A 29 -17.92 2.48 -16.81
CA PHE A 29 -18.28 2.73 -18.21
C PHE A 29 -19.65 2.16 -18.59
N VAL A 30 -20.14 1.13 -17.89
CA VAL A 30 -21.45 0.51 -18.16
C VAL A 30 -22.58 1.39 -17.62
N LYS A 31 -22.31 2.14 -16.54
CA LYS A 31 -23.28 3.00 -15.83
C LYS A 31 -23.63 4.30 -16.55
N LYS A 32 -22.78 4.75 -17.48
CA LYS A 32 -22.92 6.04 -18.18
C LYS A 32 -23.77 5.98 -19.46
N ARG A 33 -24.50 4.89 -19.68
CA ARG A 33 -25.29 4.69 -20.90
C ARG A 33 -26.73 4.25 -20.60
N ASN A 34 -27.63 4.44 -21.57
CA ASN A 34 -28.99 3.91 -21.49
C ASN A 34 -28.98 2.39 -21.30
N ASN A 35 -29.99 1.87 -20.58
CA ASN A 35 -30.11 0.46 -20.19
C ASN A 35 -28.89 -0.09 -19.44
N ALA A 36 -28.25 0.74 -18.60
CA ALA A 36 -27.03 0.39 -17.86
C ALA A 36 -27.14 -0.94 -17.09
N LYS A 37 -28.29 -1.21 -16.46
CA LYS A 37 -28.54 -2.44 -15.70
C LYS A 37 -28.56 -3.68 -16.61
N GLU A 38 -29.29 -3.62 -17.71
CA GLU A 38 -29.38 -4.71 -18.69
C GLU A 38 -28.00 -5.00 -19.32
N ARG A 39 -27.28 -3.96 -19.74
CA ARG A 39 -25.93 -4.12 -20.29
C ARG A 39 -24.94 -4.70 -19.28
N HIS A 40 -25.05 -4.30 -18.02
CA HIS A 40 -24.21 -4.88 -16.97
C HIS A 40 -24.53 -6.36 -16.75
N LEU A 41 -25.81 -6.73 -16.84
CA LEU A 41 -26.22 -8.12 -16.80
C LEU A 41 -25.64 -8.91 -17.98
N ASP A 42 -25.65 -8.35 -19.20
CA ASP A 42 -25.00 -8.97 -20.37
C ASP A 42 -23.50 -9.20 -20.14
N PHE A 43 -22.79 -8.22 -19.55
CA PHE A 43 -21.37 -8.40 -19.20
C PHE A 43 -21.17 -9.56 -18.23
N MET A 44 -22.01 -9.67 -17.20
CA MET A 44 -21.94 -10.80 -16.25
C MET A 44 -22.25 -12.13 -16.93
N ILE A 45 -23.17 -12.16 -17.90
CA ILE A 45 -23.46 -13.34 -18.70
C ILE A 45 -22.23 -13.75 -19.53
N TYR A 46 -21.58 -12.79 -20.21
CA TYR A 46 -20.36 -13.04 -20.96
C TYR A 46 -19.21 -13.55 -20.08
N GLU A 47 -19.05 -13.00 -18.87
CA GLU A 47 -18.08 -13.50 -17.88
C GLU A 47 -18.33 -14.96 -17.52
N LYS A 48 -19.58 -15.35 -17.26
CA LYS A 48 -19.93 -16.73 -16.94
C LYS A 48 -19.76 -17.67 -18.13
N LEU A 49 -20.10 -17.24 -19.36
CA LEU A 49 -19.86 -18.04 -20.58
C LEU A 49 -18.35 -18.31 -20.78
N MET A 50 -17.51 -17.30 -20.58
CA MET A 50 -16.06 -17.46 -20.64
C MET A 50 -15.52 -18.39 -19.52
N ALA A 51 -16.08 -18.31 -18.31
CA ALA A 51 -15.70 -19.22 -17.22
C ALA A 51 -16.06 -20.68 -17.57
N LEU A 52 -17.25 -20.91 -18.14
CA LEU A 52 -17.67 -22.24 -18.59
C LEU A 52 -16.77 -22.79 -19.71
N ASP A 53 -16.40 -21.97 -20.71
CA ASP A 53 -15.42 -22.39 -21.73
C ASP A 53 -14.08 -22.76 -21.10
N GLY A 54 -13.59 -21.95 -20.15
CA GLY A 54 -12.36 -22.24 -19.42
C GLY A 54 -12.41 -23.56 -18.67
N TYR A 55 -13.56 -23.88 -18.05
CA TYR A 55 -13.77 -25.18 -17.41
C TYR A 55 -13.75 -26.34 -18.39
N ASN A 56 -14.44 -26.21 -19.52
CA ASN A 56 -14.43 -27.24 -20.57
C ASN A 56 -13.03 -27.51 -21.12
N ARG A 57 -12.16 -26.50 -21.10
CA ARG A 57 -10.76 -26.60 -21.56
C ARG A 57 -9.77 -27.03 -20.47
N GLY A 58 -10.24 -27.34 -19.27
CA GLY A 58 -9.40 -27.80 -18.15
C GLY A 58 -8.59 -26.70 -17.46
N PHE A 59 -8.87 -25.42 -17.70
CA PHE A 59 -8.11 -24.32 -17.08
C PHE A 59 -8.28 -24.20 -15.57
N ALA A 60 -9.27 -24.87 -14.97
CA ALA A 60 -9.41 -24.94 -13.51
C ALA A 60 -8.23 -25.64 -12.83
N GLU A 61 -7.60 -26.60 -13.52
CA GLU A 61 -6.48 -27.39 -13.00
C GLU A 61 -5.12 -26.84 -13.43
N ASP A 62 -5.12 -25.79 -14.26
CA ASP A 62 -3.90 -25.13 -14.67
C ASP A 62 -3.14 -24.60 -13.42
N ARG A 63 -1.83 -24.85 -13.40
CA ARG A 63 -0.97 -24.50 -12.26
C ARG A 63 -1.00 -22.99 -11.99
N GLN A 64 -0.99 -22.16 -13.02
CA GLN A 64 -0.99 -20.71 -12.86
C GLN A 64 -2.36 -20.20 -12.37
N VAL A 65 -3.45 -20.76 -12.88
CA VAL A 65 -4.81 -20.43 -12.41
C VAL A 65 -4.99 -20.82 -10.95
N THR A 66 -4.60 -22.05 -10.58
CA THR A 66 -4.71 -22.55 -9.20
C THR A 66 -3.87 -21.74 -8.23
N ALA A 67 -2.63 -21.42 -8.61
CA ALA A 67 -1.74 -20.61 -7.80
C ALA A 67 -2.28 -19.18 -7.62
N THR A 68 -2.78 -18.57 -8.69
CA THR A 68 -3.40 -17.23 -8.63
C THR A 68 -4.65 -17.22 -7.75
N LEU A 69 -5.50 -18.24 -7.84
CA LEU A 69 -6.67 -18.37 -6.98
C LEU A 69 -6.27 -18.49 -5.51
N LYS A 70 -5.24 -19.29 -5.20
CA LYS A 70 -4.71 -19.44 -3.84
C LYS A 70 -4.16 -18.12 -3.28
N GLU A 71 -3.50 -17.31 -4.10
CA GLU A 71 -3.03 -15.98 -3.69
C GLU A 71 -4.20 -15.05 -3.34
N PHE A 72 -5.28 -15.05 -4.14
CA PHE A 72 -6.47 -14.27 -3.83
C PHE A 72 -7.16 -14.74 -2.56
N GLU A 73 -7.29 -16.05 -2.35
CA GLU A 73 -7.86 -16.60 -1.11
C GLU A 73 -7.01 -16.24 0.11
N GLY A 74 -5.69 -16.22 -0.03
CA GLY A 74 -4.76 -15.78 1.00
C GLY A 74 -4.90 -14.30 1.34
N ASP A 75 -5.08 -13.43 0.34
CA ASP A 75 -5.36 -12.01 0.55
C ASP A 75 -6.65 -11.83 1.36
N LEU A 76 -7.73 -12.54 1.00
CA LEU A 76 -9.00 -12.45 1.71
C LEU A 76 -8.90 -12.95 3.15
N ALA A 77 -8.19 -14.07 3.37
CA ALA A 77 -7.95 -14.57 4.72
C ALA A 77 -7.17 -13.55 5.56
N THR A 78 -6.20 -12.86 4.94
CA THR A 78 -5.43 -11.79 5.58
C THR A 78 -6.29 -10.56 5.90
N GLU A 79 -7.24 -10.21 5.05
CA GLU A 79 -8.21 -9.13 5.33
C GLU A 79 -9.09 -9.47 6.54
N GLU A 80 -9.56 -10.71 6.66
CA GLU A 80 -10.33 -11.17 7.83
C GLU A 80 -9.46 -11.16 9.11
N LEU A 81 -8.20 -11.63 9.01
CA LEU A 81 -7.24 -11.51 10.11
C LEU A 81 -7.06 -10.05 10.55
N TYR A 82 -6.93 -9.12 9.60
CA TYR A 82 -6.78 -7.69 9.89
C TYR A 82 -8.01 -7.10 10.57
N ARG A 83 -9.21 -7.47 10.13
CA ARG A 83 -10.46 -7.04 10.78
C ARG A 83 -10.51 -7.44 12.24
N ASP A 84 -10.14 -8.68 12.54
CA ASP A 84 -10.17 -9.21 13.89
C ASP A 84 -9.02 -8.70 14.75
N ASP A 85 -7.78 -8.71 14.24
CA ASP A 85 -6.61 -8.41 15.07
C ASP A 85 -6.28 -6.93 15.17
N VAL A 86 -6.73 -6.13 14.20
CA VAL A 86 -6.40 -4.71 14.09
C VAL A 86 -7.66 -3.85 14.24
N LEU A 87 -8.64 -3.96 13.33
CA LEU A 87 -9.80 -3.06 13.34
C LEU A 87 -10.66 -3.23 14.59
N SER A 88 -10.90 -4.46 15.05
CA SER A 88 -11.72 -4.70 16.25
C SER A 88 -11.12 -4.10 17.53
N LYS A 89 -9.79 -3.95 17.58
CA LYS A 89 -9.04 -3.37 18.70
C LYS A 89 -8.87 -1.85 18.58
N GLY A 90 -9.26 -1.27 17.44
CA GLY A 90 -9.17 0.15 17.14
C GLY A 90 -10.27 1.03 17.75
N SER A 91 -11.03 0.55 18.73
CA SER A 91 -12.12 1.34 19.33
C SER A 91 -11.62 2.65 19.92
N LEU A 92 -12.30 3.75 19.62
CA LEU A 92 -11.99 5.07 20.17
C LEU A 92 -12.71 5.29 21.49
N THR A 93 -11.98 5.88 22.43
CA THR A 93 -12.52 6.37 23.69
C THR A 93 -13.12 7.77 23.50
N PRO A 94 -14.10 8.18 24.33
CA PRO A 94 -14.62 9.55 24.30
C PRO A 94 -13.52 10.61 24.49
N LYS A 95 -12.51 10.32 25.31
CA LYS A 95 -11.36 11.22 25.54
C LYS A 95 -10.53 11.46 24.28
N GLU A 96 -10.22 10.40 23.53
CA GLU A 96 -9.50 10.51 22.25
C GLU A 96 -10.27 11.37 21.24
N MET A 97 -11.61 11.26 21.24
CA MET A 97 -12.46 12.11 20.39
C MET A 97 -12.46 13.57 20.84
N GLU A 98 -12.54 13.84 22.14
CA GLU A 98 -12.48 15.20 22.68
C GLU A 98 -11.12 15.86 22.39
N GLU A 99 -10.02 15.15 22.57
CA GLU A 99 -8.67 15.60 22.23
C GLU A 99 -8.53 15.86 20.73
N GLY A 100 -9.04 14.96 19.88
CA GLY A 100 -9.05 15.14 18.42
C GLY A 100 -9.82 16.39 17.99
N ILE A 101 -10.99 16.63 18.58
CA ILE A 101 -11.79 17.86 18.33
C ILE A 101 -11.03 19.10 18.79
N ALA A 102 -10.40 19.07 19.97
CA ALA A 102 -9.61 20.19 20.47
C ALA A 102 -8.43 20.50 19.53
N ASN A 103 -7.69 19.47 19.10
CA ASN A 103 -6.54 19.63 18.21
C ASN A 103 -6.93 20.05 16.79
N GLU A 104 -8.11 19.67 16.27
CA GLU A 104 -8.56 20.17 14.96
C GLU A 104 -8.89 21.66 15.00
N ARG A 105 -9.29 22.21 16.15
CA ARG A 105 -9.63 23.63 16.29
C ARG A 105 -8.40 24.53 16.40
N ILE A 106 -7.25 23.98 16.78
CA ILE A 106 -5.98 24.70 16.88
C ILE A 106 -5.35 24.72 15.49
N HIS A 107 -5.34 25.91 14.87
CA HIS A 107 -4.65 26.16 13.63
C HIS A 107 -3.21 26.61 13.89
N LEU A 108 -2.32 26.18 13.00
CA LEU A 108 -0.89 26.41 13.04
C LEU A 108 -0.44 26.91 11.67
N GLU A 109 0.37 27.96 11.68
CA GLU A 109 1.23 28.31 10.55
C GLU A 109 2.67 27.96 10.91
N LEU A 110 3.30 27.20 10.03
CA LEU A 110 4.67 26.73 10.16
C LEU A 110 5.49 27.25 8.99
N LYS A 111 6.75 27.58 9.27
CA LYS A 111 7.79 27.76 8.24
C LYS A 111 8.99 26.92 8.61
N TRP A 112 9.75 26.49 7.61
CA TRP A 112 11.02 25.79 7.84
C TRP A 112 12.14 26.27 6.92
N LEU A 113 13.36 26.27 7.46
CA LEU A 113 14.58 26.33 6.69
C LEU A 113 15.06 24.92 6.38
N PHE A 114 15.59 24.72 5.18
CA PHE A 114 16.16 23.44 4.78
C PHE A 114 17.63 23.58 4.43
N ALA A 115 18.45 22.78 5.09
CA ALA A 115 19.88 22.70 4.89
C ALA A 115 20.23 21.33 4.29
N PRO A 116 20.60 21.23 3.00
CA PRO A 116 20.90 19.94 2.38
C PRO A 116 22.23 19.34 2.90
N GLN A 117 23.10 20.14 3.54
CA GLN A 117 24.32 19.69 4.19
C GLN A 117 24.56 20.40 5.52
N LYS A 118 25.47 19.85 6.34
CA LYS A 118 25.81 20.36 7.68
C LYS A 118 26.39 21.78 7.64
N GLU A 119 27.08 22.15 6.57
CA GLU A 119 27.65 23.47 6.37
C GLU A 119 26.54 24.54 6.25
N THR A 120 25.47 24.24 5.50
CA THR A 120 24.31 25.13 5.38
C THR A 120 23.54 25.23 6.70
N LEU A 121 23.43 24.11 7.44
CA LEU A 121 22.82 24.13 8.76
C LEU A 121 23.59 25.02 9.71
N LYS A 122 24.93 24.88 9.74
CA LYS A 122 25.80 25.71 10.56
C LYS A 122 25.64 27.19 10.23
N TYR A 123 25.58 27.53 8.94
CA TYR A 123 25.30 28.90 8.52
C TYR A 123 23.99 29.44 9.12
N TYR A 124 22.88 28.70 9.02
CA TYR A 124 21.61 29.14 9.61
C TYR A 124 21.69 29.28 11.13
N SER A 125 22.31 28.31 11.82
CA SER A 125 22.48 28.38 13.28
C SER A 125 23.33 29.58 13.70
N ASP A 126 24.44 29.87 13.00
CA ASP A 126 25.32 30.99 13.29
C ASP A 126 24.61 32.33 13.07
N GLU A 127 23.83 32.48 12.00
CA GLU A 127 23.08 33.71 11.72
C GLU A 127 21.95 33.95 12.73
N LEU A 128 21.22 32.88 13.10
CA LEU A 128 20.20 32.97 14.16
C LEU A 128 20.84 33.35 15.50
N ALA A 129 22.01 32.79 15.84
CA ALA A 129 22.75 33.13 17.06
C ALA A 129 23.26 34.58 17.08
N LYS A 130 23.54 35.17 15.91
CA LYS A 130 23.88 36.59 15.76
C LYS A 130 22.67 37.53 15.81
N GLY A 131 21.45 36.99 15.90
CA GLY A 131 20.21 37.76 15.98
C GLY A 131 19.55 38.03 14.63
N ALA A 132 19.95 37.37 13.54
CA ALA A 132 19.18 37.42 12.30
C ALA A 132 17.78 36.83 12.54
N SER A 133 16.75 37.44 11.95
CA SER A 133 15.40 36.91 12.08
C SER A 133 15.22 35.68 11.19
N PHE A 134 14.47 34.69 11.69
CA PHE A 134 14.12 33.49 10.93
C PHE A 134 13.48 33.83 9.58
N ASP A 135 12.60 34.84 9.57
CA ASP A 135 11.90 35.30 8.37
C ASP A 135 12.84 35.88 7.30
N ALA A 136 13.96 36.48 7.70
CA ALA A 136 14.98 36.96 6.76
C ALA A 136 15.71 35.77 6.10
N LEU A 137 16.11 34.77 6.90
CA LEU A 137 16.75 33.55 6.40
C LEU A 137 15.80 32.75 5.50
N PHE A 138 14.52 32.69 5.87
CA PHE A 138 13.47 32.02 5.10
C PHE A 138 13.32 32.65 3.72
N LYS A 139 13.19 33.98 3.65
CA LYS A 139 13.11 34.71 2.37
C LYS A 139 14.37 34.54 1.53
N ALA A 140 15.55 34.53 2.15
CA ALA A 140 16.82 34.33 1.45
C ALA A 140 16.97 32.92 0.84
N GLN A 141 16.25 31.93 1.36
CA GLN A 141 16.23 30.57 0.83
C GLN A 141 15.32 30.42 -0.40
N LEU A 142 14.35 31.32 -0.58
CA LEU A 142 13.46 31.29 -1.74
C LEU A 142 14.23 31.68 -3.00
N ARG A 143 14.17 30.85 -4.03
CA ARG A 143 14.84 31.02 -5.33
C ARG A 143 13.84 30.69 -6.45
N ASP A 144 14.22 30.87 -7.72
CA ASP A 144 13.32 30.67 -8.87
C ASP A 144 12.57 29.32 -8.90
N SER A 145 13.12 28.28 -8.24
CA SER A 145 12.53 26.94 -8.16
C SER A 145 12.01 26.53 -6.78
N VAL A 146 12.08 27.40 -5.78
CA VAL A 146 11.62 27.14 -4.40
C VAL A 146 10.76 28.29 -3.93
N PHE A 147 9.46 28.05 -3.84
CA PHE A 147 8.47 29.05 -3.45
C PHE A 147 8.15 28.97 -1.95
N ALA A 148 7.53 30.01 -1.41
CA ALA A 148 7.16 30.05 0.00
C ALA A 148 6.30 28.85 0.42
N GLY A 149 5.34 28.45 -0.42
CA GLY A 149 4.47 27.29 -0.18
C GLY A 149 5.20 25.95 -0.12
N ASP A 150 6.40 25.84 -0.68
CA ASP A 150 7.23 24.62 -0.58
C ASP A 150 7.94 24.51 0.78
N ARG A 151 7.94 25.60 1.56
CA ARG A 151 8.66 25.75 2.83
C ARG A 151 7.78 26.22 3.99
N SER A 152 6.47 26.30 3.77
CA SER A 152 5.49 26.70 4.79
C SER A 152 4.27 25.79 4.74
N LEU A 153 3.59 25.65 5.88
CA LEU A 153 2.37 24.88 6.00
C LEU A 153 1.39 25.60 6.92
N GLU A 154 0.18 25.81 6.43
CA GLU A 154 -0.97 26.15 7.25
C GLU A 154 -1.82 24.89 7.42
N THR A 155 -2.07 24.50 8.68
CA THR A 155 -2.80 23.27 8.99
C THR A 155 -3.41 23.34 10.38
N THR A 156 -4.14 22.30 10.78
CA THR A 156 -4.58 22.11 12.17
C THR A 156 -3.57 21.24 12.91
N LYS A 157 -3.52 21.35 14.24
CA LYS A 157 -2.68 20.49 15.07
C LYS A 157 -3.01 19.02 14.82
N PHE A 158 -4.29 18.67 14.73
CA PHE A 158 -4.74 17.30 14.43
C PHE A 158 -4.26 16.80 13.05
N ARG A 159 -4.41 17.59 11.99
CA ARG A 159 -3.96 17.17 10.64
C ARG A 159 -2.46 17.03 10.57
N LEU A 160 -1.71 17.89 11.24
CA LEU A 160 -0.26 17.76 11.34
C LEU A 160 0.13 16.45 12.03
N GLU A 161 -0.48 16.14 13.18
CA GLU A 161 -0.28 14.88 13.90
C GLU A 161 -0.62 13.66 13.05
N ASN A 162 -1.66 13.75 12.22
CA ASN A 162 -2.11 12.63 11.38
C ASN A 162 -1.25 12.43 10.12
N GLN A 163 -0.74 13.51 9.51
CA GLN A 163 0.02 13.46 8.26
C GLN A 163 1.52 13.33 8.48
N ASN A 164 2.06 13.97 9.52
CA ASN A 164 3.48 13.96 9.83
C ASN A 164 3.70 13.95 11.36
N PRO A 165 3.56 12.78 12.01
CA PRO A 165 3.72 12.64 13.45
C PRO A 165 5.08 13.13 13.98
N GLU A 166 6.16 12.96 13.21
CA GLU A 166 7.50 13.39 13.61
C GLU A 166 7.61 14.93 13.62
N MET A 167 7.08 15.61 12.60
CA MET A 167 7.00 17.07 12.60
C MET A 167 6.10 17.58 13.73
N ALA A 168 4.97 16.91 13.98
CA ALA A 168 4.07 17.27 15.08
C ALA A 168 4.78 17.22 16.45
N ARG A 169 5.60 16.20 16.72
CA ARG A 169 6.39 16.09 17.96
C ARG A 169 7.43 17.21 18.13
N VAL A 170 7.98 17.70 17.03
CA VAL A 170 8.90 18.85 17.04
C VAL A 170 8.12 20.11 17.38
N VAL A 171 7.03 20.36 16.65
CA VAL A 171 6.16 21.55 16.80
C VAL A 171 5.52 21.61 18.18
N GLU A 172 5.14 20.47 18.78
CA GLU A 172 4.52 20.42 20.11
C GLU A 172 5.39 21.03 21.22
N LYS A 173 6.71 21.05 21.03
CA LYS A 173 7.67 21.59 22.00
C LYS A 173 8.02 23.06 21.80
N LEU A 174 7.51 23.69 20.73
CA LEU A 174 7.88 25.05 20.35
C LEU A 174 6.81 26.06 20.79
N ALA A 175 7.26 27.20 21.30
CA ALA A 175 6.42 28.38 21.38
C ALA A 175 6.32 29.10 20.02
N VAL A 176 5.31 29.96 19.86
CA VAL A 176 5.19 30.83 18.69
C VAL A 176 6.44 31.74 18.62
N GLY A 177 7.08 31.77 17.45
CA GLY A 177 8.33 32.49 17.21
C GLY A 177 9.59 31.74 17.64
N GLU A 178 9.49 30.59 18.31
CA GLU A 178 10.64 29.76 18.67
C GLU A 178 11.11 28.90 17.48
N VAL A 179 12.42 28.77 17.32
CA VAL A 179 13.03 27.92 16.27
C VAL A 179 13.43 26.58 16.87
N SER A 180 13.10 25.49 16.19
CA SER A 180 13.44 24.14 16.62
C SER A 180 14.94 23.88 16.64
N GLN A 181 15.34 22.84 17.38
CA GLN A 181 16.61 22.19 17.12
C GLN A 181 16.64 21.59 15.70
N PRO A 182 17.82 21.38 15.10
CA PRO A 182 17.94 20.76 13.79
C PRO A 182 17.32 19.37 13.76
N VAL A 183 16.39 19.15 12.83
CA VAL A 183 15.78 17.84 12.56
C VAL A 183 16.52 17.20 11.39
N GLU A 184 17.23 16.10 11.65
CA GLU A 184 17.95 15.35 10.63
C GLU A 184 17.02 14.38 9.90
N THR A 185 17.05 14.42 8.57
CA THR A 185 16.31 13.54 7.67
C THR A 185 17.23 13.00 6.58
N PRO A 186 16.85 11.93 5.85
CA PRO A 186 17.69 11.37 4.79
C PRO A 186 18.06 12.34 3.66
N ASP A 187 17.26 13.39 3.46
CA ASP A 187 17.44 14.41 2.43
C ASP A 187 18.11 15.70 2.95
N GLY A 188 18.31 15.86 4.26
CA GLY A 188 19.03 17.00 4.83
C GLY A 188 18.64 17.34 6.27
N PHE A 189 18.65 18.62 6.60
CA PHE A 189 18.34 19.13 7.92
C PHE A 189 17.26 20.20 7.85
N TYR A 190 16.38 20.22 8.84
CA TYR A 190 15.27 21.17 8.93
C TYR A 190 15.33 21.96 10.23
N LEU A 191 15.11 23.27 10.14
CA LEU A 191 14.82 24.14 11.28
C LEU A 191 13.39 24.65 11.13
N VAL A 192 12.52 24.37 12.08
CA VAL A 192 11.09 24.66 12.01
C VAL A 192 10.74 25.78 12.99
N GLN A 193 9.84 26.68 12.61
CA GLN A 193 9.30 27.71 13.48
C GLN A 193 7.78 27.77 13.33
N ILE A 194 7.06 27.90 14.46
CA ILE A 194 5.65 28.25 14.47
C ILE A 194 5.55 29.77 14.31
N THR A 195 5.00 30.24 13.19
CA THR A 195 4.84 31.67 12.95
C THR A 195 3.58 32.23 13.59
N ASN A 196 2.52 31.42 13.64
CA ASN A 196 1.23 31.83 14.19
C ASN A 196 0.43 30.62 14.70
N THR A 197 -0.46 30.88 15.66
CA THR A 197 -1.48 29.92 16.10
C THR A 197 -2.76 30.64 16.46
N TRP A 198 -3.90 30.06 16.09
CA TRP A 198 -5.22 30.59 16.47
C TRP A 198 -6.22 29.45 16.63
N MET A 199 -7.35 29.74 17.27
CA MET A 199 -8.41 28.78 17.49
C MET A 199 -9.65 29.19 16.68
N ASN A 200 -10.17 28.28 15.86
CA ASN A 200 -11.39 28.55 15.12
C ASN A 200 -12.64 28.40 16.02
N PRO A 201 -13.58 29.38 15.98
CA PRO A 201 -14.78 29.37 16.82
C PRO A 201 -15.78 28.27 16.44
N VAL A 202 -16.87 28.19 17.21
CA VAL A 202 -17.86 27.09 17.23
C VAL A 202 -18.42 26.77 15.84
N LEU A 203 -18.38 25.48 15.49
CA LEU A 203 -18.97 24.93 14.27
C LEU A 203 -20.50 24.91 14.38
N THR A 204 -21.18 25.12 13.25
CA THR A 204 -22.63 24.83 13.16
C THR A 204 -22.88 23.35 13.47
N GLU A 205 -24.12 22.97 13.82
CA GLU A 205 -24.42 21.58 14.18
C GLU A 205 -24.08 20.59 13.05
N THR A 206 -24.35 20.98 11.80
CA THR A 206 -24.00 20.18 10.61
C THR A 206 -22.49 20.01 10.46
N GLU A 207 -21.71 21.08 10.65
CA GLU A 207 -20.25 21.02 10.60
C GLU A 207 -19.67 20.20 11.75
N ARG A 208 -20.29 20.26 12.94
CA ARG A 208 -19.91 19.47 14.11
C ARG A 208 -20.08 17.98 13.86
N VAL A 209 -21.24 17.56 13.33
CA VAL A 209 -21.50 16.16 12.97
C VAL A 209 -20.53 15.67 11.91
N LYS A 210 -20.29 16.47 10.86
CA LYS A 210 -19.32 16.12 9.82
C LYS A 210 -17.90 15.98 10.38
N LEU A 211 -17.48 16.95 11.20
CA LEU A 211 -16.17 16.91 11.83
C LEU A 211 -16.00 15.67 12.69
N GLN A 212 -16.99 15.33 13.52
CA GLN A 212 -16.94 14.13 14.36
C GLN A 212 -16.77 12.87 13.53
N TYR A 213 -17.52 12.73 12.44
CA TYR A 213 -17.39 11.58 11.53
C TYR A 213 -16.00 11.49 10.88
N ASP A 214 -15.48 12.62 10.37
CA ASP A 214 -14.17 12.65 9.70
C ASP A 214 -13.03 12.37 10.70
N LEU A 215 -13.11 12.93 11.92
CA LEU A 215 -12.16 12.67 13.01
C LEU A 215 -12.20 11.22 13.48
N GLU A 216 -13.38 10.66 13.70
CA GLU A 216 -13.55 9.27 14.12
C GLU A 216 -12.86 8.35 13.11
N ARG A 217 -13.14 8.55 11.81
CA ARG A 217 -12.50 7.76 10.75
C ARG A 217 -10.98 7.92 10.74
N ALA A 218 -10.47 9.14 10.86
CA ALA A 218 -9.04 9.39 10.85
C ALA A 218 -8.34 8.76 12.08
N LEU A 219 -8.93 8.88 13.26
CA LEU A 219 -8.40 8.32 14.50
C LEU A 219 -8.43 6.78 14.51
N VAL A 220 -9.54 6.17 14.06
CA VAL A 220 -9.62 4.70 13.90
C VAL A 220 -8.56 4.23 12.91
N GLN A 221 -8.42 4.91 11.77
CA GLN A 221 -7.42 4.56 10.76
C GLN A 221 -6.00 4.66 11.33
N ARG A 222 -5.65 5.78 11.98
CA ARG A 222 -4.34 5.99 12.61
C ARG A 222 -4.01 4.89 13.62
N LYS A 223 -4.99 4.52 14.46
CA LYS A 223 -4.83 3.45 15.46
C LYS A 223 -4.66 2.08 14.81
N ALA A 224 -5.45 1.80 13.78
CA ALA A 224 -5.35 0.56 13.01
C ALA A 224 -3.98 0.46 12.31
N ASP A 225 -3.49 1.54 11.71
CA ASP A 225 -2.18 1.58 11.04
C ASP A 225 -1.05 1.35 12.05
N ALA A 226 -1.07 2.04 13.19
CA ALA A 226 -0.07 1.84 14.25
C ALA A 226 -0.06 0.41 14.80
N LEU A 227 -1.24 -0.18 15.04
CA LEU A 227 -1.38 -1.56 15.49
C LEU A 227 -0.90 -2.55 14.43
N SER A 228 -1.22 -2.30 13.15
CA SER A 228 -0.78 -3.12 12.03
C SER A 228 0.73 -3.08 11.85
N ASP A 229 1.34 -1.90 11.95
CA ASP A 229 2.78 -1.72 11.86
C ASP A 229 3.50 -2.45 13.00
N GLN A 230 3.02 -2.29 14.23
CA GLN A 230 3.56 -3.02 15.39
C GLN A 230 3.44 -4.54 15.19
N TYR A 231 2.29 -5.00 14.71
CA TYR A 231 2.03 -6.42 14.48
C TYR A 231 2.99 -7.02 13.43
N VAL A 232 3.17 -6.31 12.30
CA VAL A 232 4.08 -6.74 11.22
C VAL A 232 5.54 -6.65 11.66
N ASP A 233 5.93 -5.56 12.32
CA ASP A 233 7.30 -5.35 12.82
C ASP A 233 7.71 -6.46 13.78
N GLN A 234 6.86 -6.80 14.76
CA GLN A 234 7.10 -7.91 15.67
C GLN A 234 7.30 -9.23 14.90
N MET A 235 6.38 -9.55 13.99
CA MET A 235 6.41 -10.78 13.20
C MET A 235 7.69 -10.93 12.35
N LEU A 236 8.21 -9.82 11.81
CA LEU A 236 9.44 -9.79 11.02
C LEU A 236 10.69 -9.83 11.91
N ARG A 237 10.73 -9.09 13.03
CA ARG A 237 11.89 -9.08 13.94
C ARG A 237 12.17 -10.45 14.54
N GLU A 238 11.13 -11.15 14.97
CA GLU A 238 11.25 -12.52 15.51
C GLU A 238 11.88 -13.49 14.50
N ARG A 239 11.69 -13.24 13.21
CA ARG A 239 12.14 -14.10 12.12
C ARG A 239 13.45 -13.68 11.45
N ASN A 240 13.96 -12.49 11.79
CA ASN A 240 15.19 -11.89 11.28
C ASN A 240 15.46 -12.21 9.79
N PRO A 241 14.56 -11.81 8.88
CA PRO A 241 14.61 -12.28 7.51
C PRO A 241 15.78 -11.63 6.75
N VAL A 242 16.52 -12.42 5.96
CA VAL A 242 17.69 -11.96 5.20
C VAL A 242 17.55 -12.37 3.74
N ILE A 243 17.57 -11.39 2.82
CA ILE A 243 17.58 -11.65 1.38
C ILE A 243 18.89 -12.33 0.98
N VAL A 244 18.79 -13.45 0.28
CA VAL A 244 19.94 -14.18 -0.28
C VAL A 244 20.42 -13.48 -1.54
N ARG A 245 21.63 -12.92 -1.50
CA ARG A 245 22.19 -12.07 -2.57
C ARG A 245 22.19 -12.75 -3.95
N ARG A 246 22.58 -14.01 -4.03
CA ARG A 246 22.63 -14.76 -5.30
C ARG A 246 21.26 -14.85 -5.95
N SER A 247 20.27 -15.38 -5.22
CA SER A 247 18.91 -15.57 -5.71
C SER A 247 18.21 -14.25 -5.99
N PHE A 248 18.49 -13.19 -5.21
CA PHE A 248 18.04 -11.84 -5.52
C PHE A 248 18.61 -11.29 -6.83
N ASN A 249 19.90 -11.50 -7.09
CA ASN A 249 20.51 -11.07 -8.36
C ASN A 249 19.92 -11.82 -9.56
N ALA A 250 19.63 -13.12 -9.39
CA ALA A 250 18.93 -13.92 -10.41
C ALA A 250 17.53 -13.36 -10.67
N LEU A 251 16.77 -13.09 -9.61
CA LEU A 251 15.44 -12.49 -9.70
C LEU A 251 15.50 -11.13 -10.42
N ARG A 252 16.46 -10.28 -10.06
CA ARG A 252 16.68 -8.99 -10.70
C ARG A 252 16.97 -9.12 -12.19
N ALA A 253 17.81 -10.08 -12.58
CA ALA A 253 18.14 -10.31 -13.98
C ALA A 253 16.93 -10.86 -14.77
N ILE A 254 16.13 -11.75 -14.19
CA ILE A 254 14.91 -12.31 -14.81
C ILE A 254 13.83 -11.22 -14.96
N ILE A 255 13.53 -10.50 -13.88
CA ILE A 255 12.56 -9.39 -13.91
C ILE A 255 13.01 -8.31 -14.89
N GLY A 256 14.28 -7.88 -14.80
CA GLY A 256 14.86 -6.89 -15.70
C GLY A 256 14.70 -7.27 -17.17
N LYS A 257 14.93 -8.54 -17.53
CA LYS A 257 14.78 -9.03 -18.91
C LYS A 257 13.34 -8.92 -19.42
N SER A 258 12.37 -9.02 -18.52
CA SER A 258 10.95 -8.97 -18.86
C SER A 258 10.35 -7.56 -18.93
N ILE A 259 10.98 -6.56 -18.29
CA ILE A 259 10.41 -5.20 -18.16
C ILE A 259 11.25 -4.11 -18.83
N LEU A 260 12.53 -4.35 -19.11
CA LEU A 260 13.41 -3.36 -19.70
C LEU A 260 13.50 -3.53 -21.23
N PRO A 261 13.70 -2.43 -21.97
CA PRO A 261 14.13 -2.51 -23.36
C PRO A 261 15.46 -3.30 -23.48
N PRO A 262 15.66 -4.08 -24.57
CA PRO A 262 16.86 -4.90 -24.74
C PRO A 262 18.18 -4.15 -24.57
N GLU A 263 18.26 -2.92 -25.08
CA GLU A 263 19.47 -2.09 -24.99
C GLU A 263 19.81 -1.70 -23.55
N LYS A 264 18.81 -1.24 -22.79
CA LYS A 264 18.99 -0.91 -21.36
C LYS A 264 19.35 -2.15 -20.55
N TYR A 265 18.73 -3.29 -20.86
CA TYR A 265 19.04 -4.55 -20.19
C TYR A 265 20.52 -4.95 -20.39
N LYS A 266 21.02 -4.81 -21.62
CA LYS A 266 22.42 -5.09 -21.97
C LYS A 266 23.37 -4.08 -21.32
N GLU A 267 23.05 -2.79 -21.38
CA GLU A 267 23.84 -1.70 -20.79
C GLU A 267 24.02 -1.88 -19.28
N TRP A 268 22.93 -2.23 -18.58
CA TRP A 268 22.97 -2.39 -17.12
C TRP A 268 23.67 -3.67 -16.66
N ASN A 269 23.98 -4.58 -17.58
CA ASN A 269 24.75 -5.81 -17.36
C ASN A 269 24.30 -6.57 -16.09
N LEU A 270 22.98 -6.74 -15.95
CA LEU A 270 22.35 -7.26 -14.72
C LEU A 270 22.78 -8.70 -14.38
N THR A 271 23.30 -9.44 -15.36
CA THR A 271 23.81 -10.81 -15.23
C THR A 271 25.24 -10.88 -14.73
N LYS A 272 25.99 -9.76 -14.66
CA LYS A 272 27.41 -9.74 -14.26
C LYS A 272 27.66 -10.45 -12.92
N SER A 273 26.78 -10.25 -11.94
CA SER A 273 26.88 -10.86 -10.61
C SER A 273 26.50 -12.34 -10.57
N LEU A 274 26.05 -12.90 -11.70
CA LEU A 274 25.71 -14.30 -11.91
C LEU A 274 26.74 -14.97 -12.83
N MET A 275 27.88 -14.34 -13.09
CA MET A 275 28.95 -14.93 -13.90
C MET A 275 29.91 -15.70 -13.00
N SER A 276 30.38 -16.86 -13.46
CA SER A 276 31.53 -17.58 -12.91
C SER A 276 32.77 -17.33 -13.77
N GLU A 277 33.95 -17.77 -13.31
CA GLU A 277 35.18 -17.77 -14.14
C GLU A 277 35.02 -18.55 -15.46
N ALA A 278 34.07 -19.48 -15.54
CA ALA A 278 33.77 -20.30 -16.72
C ALA A 278 32.69 -19.69 -17.66
N GLY A 279 32.23 -18.46 -17.40
CA GLY A 279 31.18 -17.80 -18.18
C GLY A 279 29.85 -17.60 -17.41
N PRO A 280 28.77 -17.16 -18.08
CA PRO A 280 27.48 -16.90 -17.42
C PRO A 280 26.95 -18.17 -16.74
N LEU A 281 26.66 -18.12 -15.43
CA LEU A 281 25.98 -19.23 -14.75
C LEU A 281 24.54 -19.27 -15.23
N ASP A 282 24.25 -20.28 -16.05
CA ASP A 282 22.97 -20.66 -16.60
C ASP A 282 22.22 -19.61 -17.44
N SER A 283 21.56 -20.11 -18.48
CA SER A 283 20.44 -19.41 -19.11
C SER A 283 19.55 -18.85 -17.99
N LEU A 284 19.08 -17.61 -18.11
CA LEU A 284 18.07 -16.98 -17.23
C LEU A 284 16.71 -17.70 -17.32
N ASN A 285 16.73 -19.01 -17.12
CA ASN A 285 15.62 -19.91 -17.11
C ASN A 285 15.12 -19.94 -15.68
N LEU A 286 13.89 -19.45 -15.51
CA LEU A 286 13.22 -19.38 -14.23
C LEU A 286 13.23 -20.74 -13.49
N GLU A 287 13.09 -21.84 -14.24
CA GLU A 287 13.03 -23.20 -13.68
C GLU A 287 14.25 -23.54 -12.83
N ASN A 288 15.44 -23.03 -13.17
CA ASN A 288 16.67 -23.33 -12.43
C ASN A 288 16.70 -22.67 -11.04
N TYR A 289 15.86 -21.67 -10.79
CA TYR A 289 15.89 -20.85 -9.58
C TYR A 289 14.69 -21.08 -8.67
N ARG A 290 13.62 -21.75 -9.13
CA ARG A 290 12.33 -21.87 -8.40
C ARG A 290 12.49 -22.32 -6.96
N ASP A 291 13.33 -23.34 -6.74
CA ASP A 291 13.54 -23.94 -5.43
C ASP A 291 14.66 -23.27 -4.61
N GLU A 292 15.35 -22.27 -5.17
CA GLU A 292 16.36 -21.52 -4.42
C GLU A 292 15.70 -20.67 -3.31
N THR A 293 16.38 -20.56 -2.17
CA THR A 293 15.96 -19.65 -1.10
C THR A 293 16.20 -18.21 -1.51
N LEU A 294 15.12 -17.42 -1.62
CA LEU A 294 15.20 -15.99 -1.91
C LEU A 294 15.38 -15.18 -0.61
N VAL A 295 14.67 -15.54 0.45
CA VAL A 295 14.80 -14.93 1.78
C VAL A 295 14.88 -16.03 2.82
N ARG A 296 15.94 -16.00 3.63
CA ARG A 296 16.10 -16.90 4.77
C ARG A 296 15.45 -16.28 5.99
N LEU A 297 14.58 -17.03 6.66
CA LEU A 297 14.04 -16.69 7.98
C LEU A 297 14.63 -17.67 9.01
N THR A 298 14.49 -17.36 10.30
CA THR A 298 15.01 -18.22 11.38
C THR A 298 14.29 -19.57 11.47
N ASP A 299 13.00 -19.62 11.12
CA ASP A 299 12.12 -20.79 11.24
C ASP A 299 11.83 -21.49 9.89
N GLN A 300 11.95 -20.77 8.78
CA GLN A 300 11.62 -21.28 7.44
C GLN A 300 12.38 -20.53 6.33
N ASN A 301 12.32 -21.05 5.11
CA ASN A 301 12.83 -20.36 3.93
C ASN A 301 11.67 -19.87 3.07
N PHE A 302 11.79 -18.65 2.55
CA PHE A 302 10.92 -18.11 1.53
C PHE A 302 11.61 -18.26 0.18
N LEU A 303 11.00 -19.05 -0.71
CA LEU A 303 11.62 -19.50 -1.94
C LEU A 303 11.44 -18.48 -3.07
N PHE A 304 12.23 -18.64 -4.12
CA PHE A 304 12.06 -17.88 -5.35
C PHE A 304 10.66 -18.07 -5.94
N GLU A 305 10.15 -19.31 -5.95
CA GLU A 305 8.81 -19.65 -6.43
C GLU A 305 7.70 -18.94 -5.65
N ASP A 306 7.88 -18.73 -4.33
CA ASP A 306 6.91 -18.00 -3.51
C ASP A 306 6.78 -16.55 -4.01
N PHE A 307 7.92 -15.87 -4.22
CA PHE A 307 7.91 -14.52 -4.80
C PHE A 307 7.33 -14.52 -6.20
N TRP A 308 7.75 -15.47 -7.05
CA TRP A 308 7.32 -15.49 -8.45
C TRP A 308 5.81 -15.68 -8.57
N THR A 309 5.25 -16.60 -7.80
CA THR A 309 3.81 -16.83 -7.71
C THR A 309 3.08 -15.58 -7.20
N TRP A 310 3.58 -15.00 -6.10
CA TRP A 310 3.03 -13.77 -5.53
C TRP A 310 3.08 -12.61 -6.54
N TYR A 311 4.16 -12.47 -7.30
CA TYR A 311 4.35 -11.42 -8.30
C TYR A 311 3.42 -11.62 -9.50
N GLN A 312 3.29 -12.84 -10.01
CA GLN A 312 2.47 -13.11 -11.20
C GLN A 312 0.99 -12.83 -10.96
N ALA A 313 0.46 -13.18 -9.77
CA ALA A 313 -0.90 -12.84 -9.36
C ALA A 313 -1.14 -11.31 -9.27
N ARG A 314 -0.06 -10.52 -9.24
CA ARG A 314 -0.07 -9.08 -8.92
C ARG A 314 0.59 -8.20 -10.00
N ARG A 315 1.07 -8.82 -11.09
CA ARG A 315 1.92 -8.18 -12.11
C ARG A 315 1.25 -7.00 -12.80
N ALA A 316 -0.08 -7.03 -12.93
CA ALA A 316 -0.84 -5.97 -13.59
C ALA A 316 -0.63 -4.58 -12.96
N TYR A 317 -0.46 -4.51 -11.62
CA TYR A 317 -0.36 -3.26 -10.87
C TYR A 317 1.01 -3.02 -10.22
N ILE A 318 1.92 -4.00 -10.24
CA ILE A 318 3.30 -3.79 -9.81
C ILE A 318 4.06 -3.02 -10.91
N ARG A 319 4.75 -1.95 -10.50
CA ARG A 319 5.62 -1.15 -11.34
C ARG A 319 6.97 -1.00 -10.65
N PHE A 320 8.03 -1.42 -11.33
CA PHE A 320 9.39 -1.25 -10.83
C PHE A 320 9.97 0.09 -11.29
N ASN A 321 10.87 0.66 -10.49
CA ASN A 321 11.55 1.89 -10.85
C ASN A 321 12.68 1.57 -11.85
N THR A 322 12.50 1.95 -13.11
CA THR A 322 13.44 1.67 -14.20
C THR A 322 14.32 2.87 -14.56
N THR A 323 14.51 3.83 -13.65
CA THR A 323 15.35 5.01 -13.88
C THR A 323 16.85 4.67 -13.88
N SER A 324 17.27 3.73 -13.03
CA SER A 324 18.65 3.22 -12.98
C SER A 324 18.67 1.78 -12.45
N ALA A 325 19.78 1.07 -12.65
CA ALA A 325 19.97 -0.28 -12.11
C ALA A 325 19.84 -0.33 -10.56
N GLN A 326 20.27 0.73 -9.89
CA GLN A 326 20.15 0.87 -8.44
C GLN A 326 18.68 1.08 -8.01
N ALA A 327 17.95 1.94 -8.73
CA ALA A 327 16.54 2.18 -8.46
C ALA A 327 15.68 0.93 -8.74
N LEU A 328 16.01 0.17 -9.78
CA LEU A 328 15.39 -1.14 -10.05
C LEU A 328 15.65 -2.10 -8.90
N SER A 329 16.90 -2.19 -8.44
CA SER A 329 17.27 -3.06 -7.32
C SER A 329 16.52 -2.66 -6.04
N GLY A 330 16.43 -1.37 -5.72
CA GLY A 330 15.70 -0.87 -4.56
C GLY A 330 14.20 -1.17 -4.62
N SER A 331 13.55 -0.89 -5.75
CA SER A 331 12.12 -1.19 -5.91
C SER A 331 11.81 -2.70 -5.91
N LEU A 332 12.69 -3.53 -6.48
CA LEU A 332 12.55 -4.99 -6.40
C LEU A 332 12.72 -5.50 -4.98
N GLN A 333 13.73 -5.00 -4.25
CA GLN A 333 13.94 -5.34 -2.85
C GLN A 333 12.70 -5.02 -2.00
N GLN A 334 12.09 -3.85 -2.19
CA GLN A 334 10.83 -3.49 -1.52
C GLN A 334 9.71 -4.48 -1.83
N MET A 335 9.58 -4.93 -3.08
CA MET A 335 8.57 -5.93 -3.45
C MET A 335 8.86 -7.30 -2.83
N VAL A 336 10.13 -7.71 -2.72
CA VAL A 336 10.50 -8.94 -2.02
C VAL A 336 10.06 -8.86 -0.55
N TRP A 337 10.36 -7.77 0.15
CA TRP A 337 9.93 -7.60 1.54
C TRP A 337 8.41 -7.59 1.69
N ARG A 338 7.69 -6.94 0.77
CA ARG A 338 6.23 -6.96 0.74
C ARG A 338 5.68 -8.38 0.59
N SER A 339 6.26 -9.18 -0.31
CA SER A 339 5.83 -10.57 -0.53
C SER A 339 6.07 -11.46 0.68
N VAL A 340 7.19 -11.29 1.39
CA VAL A 340 7.49 -12.03 2.63
C VAL A 340 6.46 -11.69 3.69
N ARG A 341 6.17 -10.40 3.90
CA ARG A 341 5.13 -9.95 4.82
C ARG A 341 3.78 -10.57 4.48
N ASP A 342 3.34 -10.44 3.23
CA ASP A 342 2.03 -10.94 2.79
C ASP A 342 1.91 -12.46 2.98
N LYS A 343 2.99 -13.21 2.71
CA LYS A 343 3.05 -14.65 2.95
C LYS A 343 2.93 -15.00 4.43
N LEU A 344 3.68 -14.33 5.30
CA LEU A 344 3.63 -14.57 6.74
C LEU A 344 2.24 -14.26 7.32
N LEU A 345 1.62 -13.16 6.89
CA LEU A 345 0.25 -12.81 7.26
C LEU A 345 -0.75 -13.86 6.77
N THR A 346 -0.61 -14.31 5.52
CA THR A 346 -1.47 -15.36 4.95
C THR A 346 -1.34 -16.68 5.71
N THR A 347 -0.12 -17.09 6.05
CA THR A 347 0.13 -18.30 6.84
C THR A 347 -0.55 -18.19 8.19
N ARG A 348 -0.38 -17.05 8.88
CA ARG A 348 -1.01 -16.79 10.18
C ARG A 348 -2.54 -16.78 10.09
N ALA A 349 -3.10 -16.17 9.04
CA ALA A 349 -4.53 -16.16 8.80
C ALA A 349 -5.07 -17.59 8.57
N CYS A 350 -4.31 -18.41 7.85
CA CYS A 350 -4.63 -19.81 7.63
C CYS A 350 -4.60 -20.63 8.92
N GLU A 351 -3.56 -20.48 9.75
CA GLU A 351 -3.43 -21.14 11.06
C GLU A 351 -4.61 -20.83 11.98
N ARG A 352 -5.12 -19.60 11.92
CA ARG A 352 -6.30 -19.16 12.68
C ARG A 352 -7.64 -19.53 12.04
N GLY A 353 -7.63 -20.22 10.90
CA GLY A 353 -8.83 -20.72 10.24
C GLY A 353 -9.60 -19.71 9.41
N TYR A 354 -9.07 -18.49 9.18
CA TYR A 354 -9.79 -17.45 8.43
C TYR A 354 -10.11 -17.86 7.00
N HIS A 355 -9.26 -18.67 6.37
CA HIS A 355 -9.51 -19.26 5.05
C HIS A 355 -10.77 -20.13 4.93
N LYS A 356 -11.43 -20.48 6.04
CA LYS A 356 -12.66 -21.31 6.10
C LYS A 356 -13.92 -20.50 6.43
N THR A 357 -13.83 -19.18 6.50
CA THR A 357 -15.01 -18.35 6.82
C THR A 357 -16.03 -18.41 5.69
N ARG A 358 -17.32 -18.29 6.05
CA ARG A 358 -18.43 -18.26 5.08
C ARG A 358 -18.26 -17.15 4.03
N ALA A 359 -17.67 -16.02 4.42
CA ALA A 359 -17.36 -14.91 3.52
C ALA A 359 -16.38 -15.34 2.41
N ILE A 360 -15.32 -16.07 2.77
CA ILE A 360 -14.31 -16.57 1.83
C ILE A 360 -14.86 -17.72 0.99
N GLU A 361 -15.71 -18.59 1.54
CA GLU A 361 -16.39 -19.63 0.76
C GLU A 361 -17.33 -19.03 -0.30
N GLY A 362 -18.09 -17.99 0.06
CA GLY A 362 -18.92 -17.22 -0.87
C GLY A 362 -18.07 -16.57 -1.97
N CYS A 363 -16.95 -15.95 -1.58
CA CYS A 363 -16.07 -15.32 -2.53
C CYS A 363 -15.38 -16.33 -3.47
N ARG A 364 -14.95 -17.50 -2.96
CA ARG A 364 -14.41 -18.61 -3.76
C ARG A 364 -15.39 -19.06 -4.84
N ARG A 365 -16.69 -19.18 -4.51
CA ARG A 365 -17.74 -19.52 -5.49
C ARG A 365 -17.89 -18.43 -6.54
N SER A 366 -17.94 -17.17 -6.12
CA SER A 366 -18.04 -16.02 -7.04
C SER A 366 -16.85 -15.97 -7.99
N VAL A 367 -15.63 -16.12 -7.46
CA VAL A 367 -14.38 -16.06 -8.23
C VAL A 367 -14.30 -17.18 -9.25
N ARG A 368 -14.65 -18.40 -8.85
CA ARG A 368 -14.72 -19.54 -9.77
C ARG A 368 -15.72 -19.31 -10.90
N SER A 369 -16.77 -18.53 -10.70
CA SER A 369 -17.76 -18.30 -11.78
C SER A 369 -17.34 -17.24 -12.82
N ARG A 370 -16.10 -16.70 -12.77
CA ARG A 370 -15.64 -15.60 -13.63
C ARG A 370 -14.25 -15.86 -14.25
N PRO A 371 -13.87 -15.17 -15.35
CA PRO A 371 -12.61 -15.41 -16.06
C PRO A 371 -11.37 -14.89 -15.31
N ALA A 372 -10.32 -15.73 -15.22
CA ALA A 372 -9.05 -15.42 -14.54
C ALA A 372 -8.37 -14.12 -15.01
N SER A 373 -8.59 -13.70 -16.26
CA SER A 373 -7.98 -12.52 -16.88
C SER A 373 -8.65 -11.19 -16.53
N SER A 374 -9.75 -11.19 -15.78
CA SER A 374 -10.38 -9.91 -15.40
C SER A 374 -9.49 -9.19 -14.38
N GLU A 375 -8.88 -8.07 -14.78
CA GLU A 375 -8.03 -7.17 -13.96
C GLU A 375 -8.73 -6.61 -12.69
N ARG A 376 -9.92 -7.11 -12.37
CA ARG A 376 -10.89 -6.59 -11.41
C ARG A 376 -11.06 -7.45 -10.16
N TRP A 377 -10.30 -8.53 -9.98
CA TRP A 377 -10.40 -9.39 -8.81
C TRP A 377 -10.24 -8.67 -7.46
N ARG A 378 -9.38 -7.64 -7.37
CA ARG A 378 -9.21 -6.83 -6.14
C ARG A 378 -10.15 -5.62 -6.03
N ARG A 379 -10.68 -5.11 -7.14
CA ARG A 379 -11.54 -3.91 -7.14
C ARG A 379 -13.03 -4.23 -7.19
N SER A 380 -13.39 -5.44 -7.62
CA SER A 380 -14.78 -5.89 -7.59
C SER A 380 -15.09 -6.49 -6.23
N SER A 381 -16.09 -5.93 -5.58
CA SER A 381 -16.78 -6.32 -4.35
C SER A 381 -17.41 -7.72 -4.36
N ALA A 382 -16.73 -8.72 -4.88
CA ALA A 382 -17.23 -10.10 -4.89
C ALA A 382 -17.31 -10.70 -3.48
N CYS A 383 -16.68 -10.06 -2.48
CA CYS A 383 -16.80 -10.44 -1.08
C CYS A 383 -17.49 -9.29 -0.30
N PRO A 384 -18.70 -9.51 0.27
CA PRO A 384 -19.32 -8.56 1.19
C PRO A 384 -18.42 -8.42 2.42
N GLY A 385 -17.59 -7.36 2.44
CA GLY A 385 -16.62 -7.12 3.50
C GLY A 385 -15.23 -6.67 3.03
N ALA A 386 -14.86 -6.88 1.76
CA ALA A 386 -13.58 -6.38 1.26
C ALA A 386 -13.64 -4.85 1.07
N ARG A 387 -13.59 -4.09 2.18
CA ARG A 387 -13.13 -2.70 2.15
C ARG A 387 -11.61 -2.80 2.05
N SER A 388 -11.08 -2.45 0.88
CA SER A 388 -9.66 -2.17 0.78
C SER A 388 -9.29 -1.14 1.86
N PRO A 389 -8.31 -1.40 2.74
CA PRO A 389 -7.68 -0.30 3.43
C PRO A 389 -7.06 0.64 2.38
N PRO A 390 -7.08 1.96 2.63
CA PRO A 390 -6.56 2.97 1.69
C PRO A 390 -5.10 2.72 1.27
#